data_AF-A0A925FCM9-F1
#
_entry.id   AF-A0A925FCM9-F1
#
_cell.length_a   1.000
_cell.length_b   1.000
_cell.length_c   1.000
_cell.angle_alpha   90.00
_cell.angle_beta   90.00
_cell.angle_gamma   90.00
#
_symmetry.space_group_name_H-M   'P 1'
#
loop_
_entity.id
_entity.type
_entity.pdbx_description
1 polymer ?
#
loop_
_entity_poly.entity_id
_entity_poly.type
_entity_poly.pdbx_seq_one_letter_code
_entity_poly.pdbx_strand_id
1 'polypeptide(L)'
;AQLTESAGFEYKPVSYFSLQFGIGAMRQTIVADDGLLPLFPAQEGKNVRNQVGFQVLANFDRELVKDLNLKLRYQAFADYADLAAIANRLDAVLAAKIGKYFNVNINIIVLYDQALTPAGKSPATQVSFVSGLGFLYTF
;
A
#
# COMPACT_ATOMS: atom_id res chain seq x y z
N ALA A 1 -8.95 -1.50 -9.78
CA ALA A 1 -9.01 -0.69 -8.54
C ALA A 1 -9.13 -1.62 -7.33
N GLN A 2 -8.73 -1.18 -6.13
CA GLN A 2 -8.91 -1.95 -4.90
C GLN A 2 -9.56 -1.09 -3.81
N LEU A 3 -10.54 -1.65 -3.12
CA LEU A 3 -11.18 -1.09 -1.93
C LEU A 3 -10.88 -2.03 -0.76
N THR A 4 -10.59 -1.50 0.42
CA THR A 4 -10.43 -2.32 1.62
C THR A 4 -11.12 -1.66 2.80
N GLU A 5 -12.06 -2.37 3.39
CA GLU A 5 -12.75 -2.01 4.62
C GLU A 5 -12.26 -2.95 5.72
N SER A 6 -12.04 -2.45 6.93
CA SER A 6 -11.62 -3.31 8.04
C SER A 6 -12.23 -2.87 9.36
N ALA A 7 -12.74 -3.85 10.09
CA ALA A 7 -13.11 -3.72 11.49
C ALA A 7 -11.98 -4.31 12.35
N GLY A 8 -11.49 -3.54 13.31
CA GLY A 8 -10.28 -3.88 14.04
C GLY A 8 -9.93 -2.95 15.19
N PHE A 9 -8.80 -3.25 15.80
CA PHE A 9 -8.22 -2.47 16.88
C PHE A 9 -7.12 -1.57 16.34
N GLU A 10 -7.04 -0.35 16.87
CA GLU A 10 -5.96 0.58 16.58
C GLU A 10 -5.19 0.90 17.85
N TYR A 11 -3.86 0.79 17.78
CA TYR A 11 -2.92 1.10 18.83
C TYR A 11 -2.02 2.26 18.41
N LYS A 12 -2.07 3.35 19.18
CA LYS A 12 -1.33 4.61 18.94
C LYS A 12 -0.50 4.98 20.17
N PRO A 13 0.68 4.38 20.37
CA PRO A 13 1.51 4.66 21.54
C PRO A 13 2.08 6.08 21.53
N VAL A 14 2.28 6.65 20.34
CA VAL A 14 2.87 7.99 20.13
C VAL A 14 2.20 8.66 18.92
N SER A 15 2.31 9.98 18.81
CA SER A 15 1.64 10.74 17.75
C SER A 15 2.11 10.40 16.33
N TYR A 16 3.36 9.96 16.18
CA TYR A 16 3.98 9.67 14.90
C TYR A 16 3.88 8.19 14.49
N PHE A 17 3.23 7.32 15.28
CA PHE A 17 3.12 5.90 14.96
C PHE A 17 1.75 5.34 15.32
N SER A 18 1.16 4.59 14.39
CA SER A 18 -0.08 3.85 14.61
C SER A 18 0.04 2.42 14.08
N LEU A 19 -0.48 1.45 14.80
CA LEU A 19 -0.63 0.07 14.37
C LEU A 19 -2.11 -0.32 14.43
N GLN A 20 -2.66 -0.79 13.33
CA GLN A 20 -4.02 -1.29 13.25
C GLN A 20 -4.01 -2.78 12.93
N PHE A 21 -4.85 -3.53 13.63
CA PHE A 21 -5.10 -4.95 13.40
C PHE A 21 -6.57 -5.17 13.09
N GLY A 22 -6.87 -5.56 11.85
CA GLY A 22 -8.22 -5.91 11.39
C GLY A 22 -8.42 -7.41 11.39
N ILE A 23 -9.48 -7.88 12.05
CA ILE A 23 -9.88 -9.31 12.03
C ILE A 23 -10.98 -9.61 11.00
N GLY A 24 -11.68 -8.59 10.51
CA GLY A 24 -12.70 -8.73 9.47
C GLY A 24 -12.43 -7.78 8.33
N ALA A 25 -11.21 -7.80 7.79
CA ALA A 25 -10.86 -6.92 6.69
C ALA A 25 -11.42 -7.48 5.39
N MET A 26 -12.32 -6.74 4.75
CA MET A 26 -12.86 -7.05 3.43
C MET A 26 -12.08 -6.28 2.38
N ARG A 27 -11.41 -6.98 1.46
CA ARG A 27 -10.74 -6.39 0.31
C ARG A 27 -11.50 -6.76 -0.96
N GLN A 28 -11.90 -5.76 -1.71
CA GLN A 28 -12.53 -5.92 -3.01
C GLN A 28 -11.58 -5.44 -4.11
N THR A 29 -11.23 -6.34 -5.03
CA THR A 29 -10.42 -6.04 -6.22
C THR A 29 -11.31 -6.04 -7.45
N ILE A 30 -11.30 -4.93 -8.19
CA ILE A 30 -12.09 -4.74 -9.41
C ILE A 30 -11.15 -4.67 -10.61
N VAL A 31 -11.35 -5.55 -11.58
CA VAL A 31 -10.73 -5.52 -12.91
C VAL A 31 -11.80 -5.10 -13.91
N ALA A 32 -11.56 -3.97 -14.57
CA ALA A 32 -12.55 -3.35 -15.45
C ALA A 32 -12.48 -3.86 -16.90
N ASP A 33 -11.41 -4.55 -17.28
CA ASP A 33 -11.19 -5.04 -18.64
C ASP A 33 -11.25 -6.58 -18.65
N ASP A 34 -12.29 -7.11 -19.31
CA ASP A 34 -12.56 -8.55 -19.42
C ASP A 34 -11.41 -9.30 -20.11
N GLY A 35 -10.66 -8.63 -20.98
CA GLY A 35 -9.49 -9.20 -21.65
C GLY A 35 -8.33 -9.51 -20.71
N LEU A 36 -8.31 -8.91 -19.51
CA LEU A 36 -7.29 -9.15 -18.49
C LEU A 36 -7.66 -10.27 -17.52
N LEU A 37 -8.93 -10.70 -17.48
CA LEU A 37 -9.40 -11.77 -16.57
C LEU A 37 -8.62 -13.09 -16.71
N PRO A 38 -8.27 -13.58 -17.92
CA PRO A 38 -7.53 -14.83 -18.07
C PRO A 38 -6.11 -14.75 -17.48
N LEU A 39 -5.56 -13.55 -17.34
CA LEU A 39 -4.25 -13.34 -16.72
C LEU A 39 -4.32 -13.46 -15.20
N PHE A 40 -5.48 -13.25 -14.57
CA PHE A 40 -5.65 -13.32 -13.13
C PHE A 40 -6.46 -14.57 -12.74
N PRO A 41 -5.81 -15.75 -12.61
CA PRO A 41 -6.52 -17.02 -12.39
C PRO A 41 -7.37 -17.00 -11.11
N ALA A 42 -6.97 -16.20 -10.13
CA ALA A 42 -7.69 -16.02 -8.88
C ALA A 42 -8.99 -15.18 -9.01
N GLN A 43 -9.34 -14.69 -10.20
CA GLN A 43 -10.59 -13.97 -10.46
C GLN A 43 -11.71 -14.83 -11.05
N GLU A 44 -11.49 -16.13 -11.35
CA GLU A 44 -12.53 -17.06 -11.85
C GLU A 44 -13.46 -16.48 -12.95
N GLY A 45 -12.96 -15.60 -13.83
CA GLY A 45 -13.75 -14.95 -14.88
C GLY A 45 -14.75 -13.90 -14.38
N LYS A 46 -14.60 -13.38 -13.16
CA LYS A 46 -15.40 -12.31 -12.57
C LYS A 46 -14.59 -11.01 -12.45
N ASN A 47 -15.22 -9.90 -12.82
CA ASN A 47 -14.63 -8.55 -12.74
C ASN A 47 -14.42 -8.07 -11.30
N VAL A 48 -15.03 -8.77 -10.33
CA VAL A 48 -14.98 -8.43 -8.91
C VAL A 48 -14.55 -9.65 -8.12
N ARG A 49 -13.45 -9.50 -7.38
CA ARG A 49 -12.98 -10.47 -6.38
C ARG A 49 -13.14 -9.88 -4.99
N ASN A 50 -13.81 -10.62 -4.12
CA ASN A 50 -13.97 -10.27 -2.71
C ASN A 50 -13.11 -11.21 -1.87
N GLN A 51 -12.33 -10.63 -0.96
CA GLN A 51 -11.47 -11.35 -0.04
C GLN A 51 -11.79 -10.89 1.38
N VAL A 52 -11.79 -11.80 2.32
CA VAL A 52 -11.98 -11.49 3.74
C VAL A 52 -10.81 -12.08 4.50
N GLY A 53 -10.23 -11.30 5.41
CA GLY A 53 -8.97 -11.69 5.99
C GLY A 53 -8.54 -10.91 7.21
N PHE A 54 -7.37 -11.31 7.72
CA PHE A 54 -6.62 -10.52 8.67
C PHE A 54 -5.90 -9.38 7.95
N GLN A 55 -5.81 -8.23 8.61
CA GLN A 55 -5.04 -7.09 8.14
C GLN A 55 -4.17 -6.53 9.25
N VAL A 56 -2.92 -6.23 8.91
CA VAL A 56 -2.04 -5.39 9.71
C VAL A 56 -1.74 -4.13 8.91
N LEU A 57 -1.90 -2.96 9.53
CA LEU A 57 -1.52 -1.68 8.96
C LEU A 57 -0.68 -0.91 9.97
N ALA A 58 0.58 -0.66 9.64
CA ALA A 58 1.47 0.17 10.42
C ALA A 58 1.73 1.48 9.67
N ASN A 59 1.53 2.62 10.34
CA ASN A 59 1.89 3.93 9.83
C ASN A 59 2.93 4.57 10.73
N PHE A 60 3.93 5.19 10.12
CA PHE A 60 4.92 6.04 10.75
C PHE A 60 4.95 7.37 9.99
N ASP A 61 4.78 8.49 10.67
CA ASP A 61 4.85 9.83 10.06
C ASP A 61 5.56 10.76 11.03
N ARG A 62 6.83 11.07 10.73
CA ARG A 62 7.66 11.86 11.62
C ARG A 62 8.56 12.81 10.85
N GLU A 63 8.64 14.03 11.35
CA GLU A 63 9.72 14.96 11.02
C GLU A 63 11.01 14.45 11.68
N LEU A 64 11.95 13.97 10.86
CA LEU A 64 13.21 13.38 11.33
C LEU A 64 14.16 14.47 11.83
N VAL A 65 14.27 15.53 11.05
CA VAL A 65 14.95 16.77 11.37
C VAL A 65 14.13 17.91 10.75
N LYS A 66 14.40 19.15 11.18
CA LYS A 66 13.74 20.32 10.61
C LYS A 66 13.75 20.27 9.08
N ASP A 67 12.59 20.47 8.47
CA ASP A 67 12.39 20.50 7.03
C ASP A 67 12.57 19.11 6.33
N LEU A 68 12.66 18.01 7.07
CA LEU A 68 12.74 16.64 6.53
C LEU A 68 11.72 15.71 7.20
N ASN A 69 10.69 15.33 6.45
CA ASN A 69 9.64 14.43 6.90
C ASN A 69 9.73 13.05 6.24
N LEU A 70 9.62 12.00 7.05
CA LEU A 70 9.53 10.62 6.59
C LEU A 70 8.15 10.04 6.93
N LYS A 71 7.46 9.56 5.91
CA LYS A 71 6.25 8.75 6.06
C LYS A 71 6.51 7.34 5.59
N LEU A 72 6.18 6.36 6.42
CA LEU A 72 6.19 4.95 6.05
C LEU A 72 4.79 4.39 6.33
N ARG A 73 4.29 3.59 5.40
CA ARG A 73 3.05 2.83 5.56
C ARG A 73 3.32 1.40 5.13
N TYR A 74 3.21 0.47 6.08
CA TYR A 74 3.31 -0.95 5.81
C TYR A 74 1.93 -1.59 5.98
N GLN A 75 1.50 -2.36 4.99
CA GLN A 75 0.24 -3.09 5.00
C GLN A 75 0.50 -4.55 4.68
N ALA A 76 0.01 -5.44 5.54
CA ALA A 76 -0.07 -6.87 5.29
C ALA A 76 -1.52 -7.32 5.30
N PHE A 77 -1.89 -8.20 4.38
CA PHE A 77 -3.23 -8.78 4.31
C PHE A 77 -3.12 -10.28 4.07
N ALA A 78 -3.76 -11.07 4.92
CA ALA A 78 -3.82 -12.52 4.85
C ALA A 78 -5.28 -12.93 4.60
N ASP A 79 -5.54 -13.49 3.43
CA ASP A 79 -6.87 -13.98 3.05
C ASP A 79 -7.21 -15.27 3.82
N TYR A 80 -8.42 -15.38 4.35
CA TYR A 80 -8.86 -16.61 5.03
C TYR A 80 -8.95 -17.82 4.10
N ALA A 81 -9.16 -17.59 2.81
CA ALA A 81 -9.17 -18.65 1.82
C ALA A 81 -7.76 -19.20 1.53
N ASP A 82 -6.72 -18.37 1.72
CA ASP A 82 -5.32 -18.75 1.48
C ASP A 82 -4.37 -17.94 2.39
N LEU A 83 -4.12 -18.48 3.58
CA LEU A 83 -3.26 -17.86 4.59
C LEU A 83 -1.77 -17.91 4.22
N ALA A 84 -1.37 -18.70 3.23
CA ALA A 84 0.02 -18.76 2.78
C ALA A 84 0.36 -17.61 1.82
N ALA A 85 -0.63 -17.08 1.09
CA ALA A 85 -0.46 -16.01 0.11
C ALA A 85 -0.63 -14.61 0.72
N ILE A 86 0.21 -14.25 1.69
CA ILE A 86 0.14 -12.93 2.35
C ILE A 86 0.56 -11.81 1.39
N ALA A 87 -0.37 -10.88 1.13
CA ALA A 87 -0.10 -9.68 0.35
C ALA A 87 0.58 -8.62 1.22
N ASN A 88 1.75 -8.15 0.80
CA ASN A 88 2.59 -7.18 1.48
C ASN A 88 2.72 -5.90 0.65
N ARG A 89 2.61 -4.75 1.30
CA ARG A 89 2.82 -3.45 0.69
C ARG A 89 3.59 -2.54 1.63
N LEU A 90 4.62 -1.87 1.10
CA LEU A 90 5.37 -0.84 1.79
C LEU A 90 5.37 0.43 0.93
N ASP A 91 4.77 1.49 1.45
CA ASP A 91 4.85 2.83 0.88
C ASP A 91 5.81 3.67 1.74
N ALA A 92 6.82 4.28 1.11
CA ALA A 92 7.78 5.15 1.76
C ALA A 92 7.82 6.51 1.05
N VAL A 93 7.62 7.58 1.81
CA VAL A 93 7.64 8.95 1.30
C VAL A 93 8.64 9.76 2.11
N LEU A 94 9.64 10.31 1.43
CA LEU A 94 10.57 11.26 1.99
C LEU A 94 10.30 12.63 1.39
N ALA A 95 9.94 13.60 2.22
CA ALA A 95 9.67 14.98 1.81
C ALA A 95 10.68 15.91 2.49
N ALA A 96 11.41 16.69 1.71
CA ALA A 96 12.45 17.59 2.19
C ALA A 96 12.27 18.99 1.63
N LYS A 97 12.20 20.00 2.49
CA LYS A 97 12.20 21.41 2.08
C LYS A 97 13.64 21.95 2.07
N ILE A 98 14.07 22.43 0.91
CA ILE A 98 15.43 22.95 0.69
C ILE A 98 15.32 24.48 0.61
N GLY A 99 15.64 25.15 1.72
CA GLY A 99 15.54 26.60 1.84
C GLY A 99 14.09 27.09 1.76
N LYS A 100 13.89 28.31 1.26
CA LYS A 100 12.54 28.92 1.16
C LYS A 100 11.79 28.54 -0.12
N TYR A 101 12.51 28.04 -1.13
CA TYR A 101 12.04 28.02 -2.51
C TYR A 101 11.90 26.63 -3.12
N PHE A 102 12.42 25.58 -2.48
CA PHE A 102 12.44 24.25 -3.08
C PHE A 102 11.87 23.20 -2.13
N ASN A 103 11.15 22.25 -2.70
CA ASN A 103 10.69 21.04 -2.03
C ASN A 103 11.03 19.82 -2.88
N VAL A 104 11.60 18.80 -2.28
CA VAL A 104 11.92 17.51 -2.90
C VAL A 104 11.05 16.45 -2.25
N ASN A 105 10.36 15.66 -3.07
CA ASN A 105 9.57 14.52 -2.61
C ASN A 105 10.01 13.26 -3.34
N ILE A 106 10.33 12.23 -2.59
CA ILE A 106 10.64 10.89 -3.09
C ILE A 106 9.56 9.96 -2.56
N ASN A 107 8.90 9.24 -3.46
CA ASN A 107 7.87 8.26 -3.15
C ASN A 107 8.31 6.91 -3.71
N ILE A 108 8.36 5.90 -2.85
CA ILE A 108 8.73 4.53 -3.18
C ILE A 108 7.57 3.65 -2.73
N ILE A 109 7.09 2.79 -3.62
CA ILE A 109 6.04 1.81 -3.33
C ILE A 109 6.59 0.45 -3.70
N VAL A 110 6.59 -0.46 -2.73
CA VAL A 110 6.96 -1.87 -2.91
C VAL A 110 5.71 -2.70 -2.64
N LEU A 111 5.31 -3.52 -3.60
CA LEU A 111 4.16 -4.39 -3.53
C LEU A 111 4.59 -5.83 -3.82
N TYR A 112 4.17 -6.74 -2.97
CA TYR A 112 4.30 -8.18 -3.18
C TYR A 112 2.94 -8.82 -2.94
N ASP A 113 2.32 -9.35 -3.98
CA ASP A 113 1.02 -10.01 -3.91
C ASP A 113 0.99 -11.18 -4.89
N GLN A 114 1.00 -12.40 -4.35
CA GLN A 114 0.97 -13.63 -5.14
C GLN A 114 -0.36 -13.78 -5.90
N ALA A 115 -1.46 -13.28 -5.33
CA ALA A 115 -2.79 -13.43 -5.89
C ALA A 115 -3.06 -12.47 -7.07
N LEU A 116 -2.22 -11.45 -7.23
CA LEU A 116 -2.17 -10.55 -8.39
C LEU A 116 -1.08 -10.95 -9.41
N THR A 117 -0.42 -12.10 -9.19
CA THR A 117 0.59 -12.60 -10.13
C THR A 117 -0.08 -13.34 -11.27
N PRO A 118 0.23 -13.00 -12.54
CA PRO A 118 -0.39 -13.68 -13.66
C PRO A 118 -0.06 -15.17 -13.74
N ALA A 119 -0.99 -15.98 -14.26
CA ALA A 119 -0.75 -17.41 -14.48
C ALA A 119 0.52 -17.65 -15.31
N GLY A 120 1.41 -18.51 -14.83
CA GLY A 120 2.69 -18.81 -15.48
C GLY A 120 3.83 -17.81 -15.22
N LYS A 121 3.62 -16.81 -14.35
CA LYS A 121 4.68 -15.93 -13.86
C LYS A 121 4.93 -16.18 -12.39
N SER A 122 6.19 -16.13 -11.96
CA SER A 122 6.54 -16.13 -10.54
C SER A 122 6.12 -14.81 -9.89
N PRO A 123 5.70 -14.80 -8.61
CA PRO A 123 5.38 -13.57 -7.91
C PRO A 123 6.62 -12.68 -7.84
N ALA A 124 6.61 -11.60 -8.62
CA ALA A 124 7.68 -10.63 -8.62
C ALA A 124 7.28 -9.45 -7.73
N THR A 125 8.19 -9.03 -6.87
CA THR A 125 8.07 -7.78 -6.12
C THR A 125 7.95 -6.63 -7.12
N GLN A 126 6.80 -5.95 -7.12
CA GLN A 126 6.58 -4.76 -7.94
C GLN A 126 7.11 -3.56 -7.17
N VAL A 127 7.97 -2.77 -7.82
CA VAL A 127 8.54 -1.55 -7.22
C VAL A 127 8.17 -0.38 -8.11
N SER A 128 7.60 0.67 -7.52
CA SER A 128 7.36 1.96 -8.17
C SER A 128 8.17 3.04 -7.46
N PHE A 129 8.88 3.84 -8.25
CA PHE A 129 9.68 4.96 -7.78
C PHE A 129 9.20 6.23 -8.47
N VAL A 130 8.84 7.25 -7.69
CA VAL A 130 8.40 8.56 -8.18
C VAL A 130 9.15 9.64 -7.41
N SER A 131 9.84 10.51 -8.11
CA SER A 131 10.50 11.69 -7.53
C SER A 131 9.92 12.97 -8.12
N GLY A 132 9.74 13.99 -7.27
CA GLY A 132 9.26 15.31 -7.67
C GLY A 132 10.08 16.43 -7.02
N LEU A 133 10.40 17.46 -7.81
CA LEU A 133 10.96 18.72 -7.34
C LEU A 133 9.92 19.82 -7.56
N GLY A 134 9.58 20.56 -6.52
CA GLY A 134 8.62 21.67 -6.55
C GLY A 134 9.28 22.99 -6.20
N PHE A 135 8.86 24.06 -6.89
CA PHE A 135 9.22 25.43 -6.55
C PHE A 135 8.15 26.05 -5.66
N LEU A 136 8.56 26.62 -4.52
CA LEU A 136 7.72 27.31 -3.56
C LEU A 136 7.89 28.81 -3.75
N TYR A 137 6.86 29.48 -4.26
CA TYR A 137 6.78 30.95 -4.30
C TYR A 137 5.75 31.42 -3.28
N THR A 138 6.12 32.35 -2.42
CA THR A 138 5.22 32.99 -1.44
C THR A 138 5.37 34.50 -1.60
N PHE A 139 4.26 35.19 -1.84
CA PHE A 139 4.17 36.66 -1.95
C PHE A 139 4.34 37.35 -0.59
#